data_AF-A0A433UEF9-F1
#
_entry.id   AF-A0A433UEF9-F1
#
_cell.length_a   1.000
_cell.length_b   1.000
_cell.length_c   1.000
_cell.angle_alpha   90.00
_cell.angle_beta   90.00
_cell.angle_gamma   90.00
#
_symmetry.space_group_name_H-M   'P 1'
#
loop_
_entity.id
_entity.type
_entity.pdbx_description
1 polymer ?
#
loop_
_entity_poly.entity_id
_entity_poly.type
_entity_poly.pdbx_seq_one_letter_code
_entity_poly.pdbx_strand_id
1 'polypeptide(L)'
;MTVNSVEERIQAAARYKLNVDSKVIQAGMFDNKSTNTERKQFLQALLTQEADEDEEEDEFPDDETINQMLARGEEEFEAYQRMDVDRRRNEVREGNRKPRLMEQS
;
A
#
# COMPACT_ATOMS: atom_id res chain seq x y z
N MET A 1 -5.32 -5.60 5.09
CA MET A 1 -5.43 -4.99 6.42
C MET A 1 -6.90 -4.84 6.74
N THR A 2 -7.32 -5.04 7.99
CA THR A 2 -8.72 -4.81 8.38
C THR A 2 -8.92 -3.37 8.84
N VAL A 3 -9.92 -2.68 8.28
CA VAL A 3 -10.23 -1.26 8.57
C VAL A 3 -10.81 -1.11 9.98
N ASN A 4 -10.46 -0.04 10.69
CA ASN A 4 -10.88 0.23 12.07
C ASN A 4 -10.46 -0.85 13.07
N SER A 5 -9.35 -1.53 12.78
CA SER A 5 -8.83 -2.62 13.58
C SER A 5 -7.64 -2.19 14.43
N VAL A 6 -7.38 -2.96 15.48
CA VAL A 6 -6.13 -2.86 16.25
C VAL A 6 -4.91 -3.05 15.33
N GLU A 7 -5.06 -3.79 14.23
CA GLU A 7 -4.02 -3.97 13.20
C GLU A 7 -3.56 -2.65 12.57
N GLU A 8 -4.51 -1.77 12.24
CA GLU A 8 -4.26 -0.46 11.61
C GLU A 8 -3.46 0.45 12.54
N ARG A 9 -3.88 0.50 13.82
CA ARG A 9 -3.19 1.28 14.86
C ARG A 9 -1.77 0.77 15.12
N ILE A 10 -1.58 -0.56 15.11
CA ILE A 10 -0.26 -1.17 15.30
C ILE A 10 0.63 -0.85 14.10
N GLN A 11 0.11 -0.89 12.86
CA GLN A 11 0.89 -0.54 11.68
C GLN A 11 1.26 0.94 11.64
N ALA A 12 0.33 1.85 11.97
CA ALA A 12 0.61 3.28 12.07
C ALA A 12 1.72 3.55 13.09
N ALA A 13 1.69 2.89 14.26
CA ALA A 13 2.76 2.99 15.25
C ALA A 13 4.10 2.43 14.76
N ALA A 14 4.09 1.32 14.01
CA ALA A 14 5.29 0.75 13.42
C ALA A 14 5.88 1.64 12.32
N ARG A 15 5.04 2.19 11.42
CA ARG A 15 5.41 3.17 10.39
C ARG A 15 6.01 4.42 11.02
N TYR A 16 5.36 4.98 12.05
CA TYR A 16 5.87 6.13 12.79
C TYR A 16 7.26 5.87 13.38
N LYS A 17 7.47 4.70 14.01
CA LYS A 17 8.77 4.34 14.58
C LYS A 17 9.86 4.19 13.51
N LEU A 18 9.54 3.57 12.37
CA LEU A 18 10.46 3.47 11.24
C LEU A 18 10.80 4.85 10.63
N ASN A 19 9.82 5.76 10.54
CA ASN A 19 10.06 7.12 10.05
C ASN A 19 11.01 7.88 11.00
N VAL A 20 10.81 7.77 12.31
CA VAL A 20 11.71 8.35 13.32
C VAL A 20 13.13 7.78 13.20
N ASP A 21 13.27 6.45 13.09
CA ASP A 21 14.58 5.80 12.94
C ASP A 21 15.28 6.21 11.63
N SER A 22 14.52 6.31 10.52
CA SER A 22 15.02 6.78 9.22
C SER A 22 15.52 8.22 9.29
N LYS A 23 14.77 9.13 9.92
CA LYS A 23 15.18 10.53 10.12
C LYS A 23 16.45 10.64 10.98
N VAL A 24 16.60 9.80 12.01
CA VAL A 24 17.80 9.76 12.85
C VAL A 24 19.02 9.20 12.09
N ILE A 25 18.85 8.15 11.29
CA ILE A 25 19.91 7.57 10.45
C ILE A 25 20.36 8.56 9.36
N GLN A 26 19.41 9.25 8.72
CA GLN A 26 19.69 10.31 7.75
C GLN A 26 20.41 11.51 8.40
N ALA A 27 20.00 11.92 9.62
CA ALA A 27 20.71 12.93 10.40
C ALA A 27 22.16 12.52 10.71
N GLY A 28 22.42 11.23 10.95
CA GLY A 28 23.77 10.69 11.12
C GLY A 28 24.64 10.76 9.85
N MET A 29 24.05 10.72 8.65
CA MET A 29 24.76 10.96 7.39
C MET A 29 25.18 12.43 7.20
N PHE A 30 24.56 13.39 7.90
CA PHE A 30 24.88 14.82 7.75
C PHE A 30 26.16 15.28 8.47
N ASP A 31 26.71 14.48 9.38
CA ASP A 31 27.91 14.85 10.15
C ASP A 31 29.21 14.79 9.32
N ASN A 32 29.20 14.13 8.14
CA ASN A 32 30.44 13.79 7.43
C ASN A 32 30.60 14.37 6.01
N LYS A 33 30.27 15.67 5.83
CA LYS A 33 30.52 16.54 4.62
C LYS A 33 29.32 16.88 3.71
N SER A 34 28.07 16.84 4.17
CA SER A 34 26.95 17.33 3.33
C SER A 34 26.96 18.86 3.23
N THR A 35 26.87 19.39 2.01
CA THR A 35 26.82 20.84 1.75
C THR A 35 25.44 21.43 2.14
N ASN A 36 25.39 22.71 2.50
CA ASN A 36 24.13 23.38 2.94
C ASN A 36 22.99 23.26 1.90
N THR A 37 23.36 23.17 0.61
CA THR A 37 22.44 23.03 -0.52
C THR A 37 21.81 21.64 -0.59
N GLU A 38 22.58 20.56 -0.41
CA GLU A 38 22.07 19.18 -0.40
C GLU A 38 21.08 18.98 0.76
N ARG A 39 21.38 19.57 1.93
CA ARG A 39 20.46 19.55 3.08
C ARG A 39 19.12 20.19 2.76
N LYS A 40 19.11 21.35 2.08
CA LYS A 40 17.87 22.06 1.72
C LYS A 40 17.04 21.26 0.71
N GLN A 41 17.67 20.72 -0.33
CA GLN A 41 16.98 19.91 -1.34
C GLN A 41 16.38 18.64 -0.73
N PHE A 42 17.12 17.97 0.16
CA PHE A 42 16.63 16.77 0.83
C PHE A 42 15.46 17.05 1.79
N LEU A 43 15.54 18.12 2.60
CA LEU A 43 14.43 18.53 3.47
C LEU A 43 13.18 18.89 2.66
N GLN A 44 13.35 19.55 1.51
CA GLN A 44 12.24 19.87 0.62
C GLN A 44 11.60 18.60 0.05
N ALA A 45 12.38 17.60 -0.35
CA ALA A 45 11.86 16.33 -0.84
C ALA A 45 11.07 15.58 0.24
N LEU A 46 11.58 15.55 1.48
CA LEU A 46 10.93 14.87 2.60
C LEU A 46 9.59 15.54 2.99
N LEU A 47 9.53 16.87 3.01
CA LEU A 47 8.30 17.62 3.26
C LEU A 47 7.24 17.43 2.17
N THR A 48 7.66 17.19 0.92
CA THR A 48 6.73 16.96 -0.19
C THR A 48 6.15 15.55 -0.07
N GLN A 49 6.98 14.56 0.22
CA GLN A 49 6.57 13.17 0.35
C GLN A 49 5.62 12.94 1.54
N GLU A 50 5.83 13.61 2.69
CA GLU A 50 4.89 13.51 3.84
C GLU A 50 3.52 14.13 3.55
N ALA A 51 3.40 15.06 2.60
CA ALA A 51 2.11 15.66 2.23
C ALA A 51 1.27 14.75 1.31
N ASP A 52 1.92 13.85 0.57
CA ASP A 52 1.27 12.94 -0.38
C ASP A 52 0.76 11.65 0.30
N GLU A 53 1.31 11.26 1.46
CA GLU A 53 0.97 10.02 2.17
C GLU A 53 -0.39 10.06 2.92
N ASP A 54 -0.95 11.25 3.18
CA ASP A 54 -2.17 11.43 3.97
C ASP A 54 -3.49 11.29 3.14
N GLU A 55 -3.43 11.17 1.81
CA GLU A 55 -4.63 11.18 0.94
C GLU A 55 -5.11 9.81 0.41
N GLU A 56 -4.41 8.69 0.66
CA GLU A 56 -4.68 7.40 -0.03
C GLU A 56 -5.38 6.29 0.81
N GLU A 57 -5.87 6.53 2.03
CA GLU A 57 -6.17 5.42 2.96
C GLU A 57 -7.59 4.81 2.99
N ASP A 58 -8.54 5.17 2.10
CA ASP A 58 -9.95 4.75 2.30
C ASP A 58 -10.62 3.87 1.22
N GLU A 59 -9.93 3.45 0.15
CA GLU A 59 -10.54 2.58 -0.88
C GLU A 59 -9.96 1.16 -0.89
N PHE A 60 -10.83 0.16 -0.73
CA PHE A 60 -10.42 -1.23 -0.94
C PHE A 60 -10.04 -1.40 -2.43
N PRO A 61 -8.82 -1.85 -2.73
CA PRO A 61 -8.42 -2.05 -4.12
C PRO A 61 -9.28 -3.15 -4.74
N ASP A 62 -9.69 -2.94 -5.98
CA ASP A 62 -10.39 -3.95 -6.76
C ASP A 62 -9.45 -5.11 -7.17
N ASP A 63 -10.02 -6.20 -7.68
CA ASP A 63 -9.23 -7.37 -8.10
C ASP A 63 -8.15 -7.00 -9.12
N GLU A 64 -8.45 -6.08 -10.02
CA GLU A 64 -7.53 -5.65 -11.06
C GLU A 64 -6.33 -4.91 -10.46
N THR A 65 -6.57 -3.98 -9.53
CA THR A 65 -5.54 -3.24 -8.80
C THR A 65 -4.67 -4.19 -7.97
N ILE A 66 -5.28 -5.16 -7.28
CA ILE A 66 -4.53 -6.18 -6.52
C ILE A 66 -3.67 -7.03 -7.47
N ASN A 67 -4.23 -7.46 -8.60
CA ASN A 67 -3.50 -8.27 -9.58
C ASN A 67 -2.33 -7.47 -10.19
N GLN A 68 -2.49 -6.17 -10.44
CA GLN A 68 -1.40 -5.30 -10.91
C GLN A 68 -0.29 -5.12 -9.87
N MET A 69 -0.65 -4.98 -8.58
CA MET A 69 0.34 -4.88 -7.50
C MET A 69 1.12 -6.18 -7.26
N LEU A 70 0.49 -7.33 -7.50
CA LEU A 70 1.10 -8.65 -7.28
C LEU A 70 1.91 -9.14 -8.49
N ALA A 71 1.45 -8.85 -9.70
CA ALA A 71 2.10 -9.28 -10.92
C ALA A 71 3.47 -8.61 -11.07
N ARG A 72 4.50 -9.42 -11.28
CA ARG A 72 5.86 -8.94 -11.55
C ARG A 72 6.14 -8.85 -13.06
N GLY A 73 5.21 -9.32 -13.88
CA GLY A 73 5.24 -9.28 -15.34
C GLY A 73 3.88 -9.58 -15.97
N GLU A 74 3.80 -9.40 -17.29
CA GLU A 74 2.55 -9.52 -18.06
C GLU A 74 1.96 -10.94 -18.05
N GLU A 75 2.82 -11.97 -18.09
CA GLU A 75 2.38 -13.38 -18.06
C GLU A 75 1.61 -13.71 -16.77
N GLU A 76 2.05 -13.19 -15.63
CA GLU A 76 1.38 -13.40 -14.33
C GLU A 76 0.04 -12.65 -14.27
N PHE A 77 0.01 -11.42 -14.80
CA PHE A 77 -1.21 -10.62 -14.87
C PHE A 77 -2.30 -11.28 -15.73
N GLU A 78 -1.93 -11.81 -16.90
CA GLU A 78 -2.85 -12.56 -17.76
C GLU A 78 -3.37 -13.84 -17.08
N ALA A 79 -2.51 -14.53 -16.32
CA ALA A 79 -2.92 -15.70 -15.56
C ALA A 79 -3.94 -15.34 -14.47
N TYR A 80 -3.74 -14.23 -13.76
CA TYR A 80 -4.69 -13.74 -12.75
C TYR A 80 -6.04 -13.37 -13.37
N GLN A 81 -6.04 -12.62 -14.47
CA GLN A 81 -7.28 -12.30 -15.18
C GLN A 81 -8.05 -13.54 -15.63
N ARG A 82 -7.35 -14.57 -16.13
CA ARG A 82 -7.99 -15.83 -16.53
C ARG A 82 -8.65 -16.52 -15.34
N MET A 83 -7.97 -16.58 -14.19
CA MET A 83 -8.52 -17.16 -12.97
C MET A 83 -9.75 -16.39 -12.46
N ASP A 84 -9.75 -15.06 -12.53
CA ASP A 84 -10.91 -14.24 -12.13
C ASP A 84 -12.12 -14.43 -13.07
N VAL A 85 -11.88 -14.65 -14.36
CA VAL A 85 -12.93 -15.00 -15.33
C VAL A 85 -13.50 -16.39 -15.05
N ASP A 86 -12.63 -17.37 -14.80
CA ASP A 86 -13.05 -18.74 -14.50
C ASP A 86 -13.83 -18.83 -13.17
N ARG A 87 -13.39 -18.09 -12.14
CA ARG A 87 -14.09 -17.97 -10.86
C ARG A 87 -15.50 -17.40 -11.07
N ARG A 88 -15.62 -16.26 -11.76
CA ARG A 88 -16.93 -15.65 -12.09
C ARG A 88 -17.83 -16.58 -12.89
N ARG A 89 -17.26 -17.35 -13.84
CA ARG A 89 -18.01 -18.30 -14.65
C ARG A 89 -18.54 -19.47 -13.82
N ASN A 90 -17.75 -19.97 -12.88
CA ASN A 90 -18.17 -21.04 -11.98
C ASN A 90 -19.23 -20.57 -11.00
N GLU A 91 -19.10 -19.37 -10.43
CA GLU A 91 -20.12 -18.76 -9.55
C GLU A 91 -21.49 -18.62 -10.25
N VAL A 92 -21.49 -18.24 -11.54
CA VAL A 92 -22.71 -18.17 -12.36
C VAL A 92 -23.30 -19.55 -12.62
N ARG A 93 -22.48 -20.56 -12.87
CA ARG A 93 -22.92 -21.95 -13.12
C ARG A 93 -23.51 -22.60 -11.87
N GLU A 94 -22.92 -22.31 -10.71
CA GLU A 94 -23.34 -22.88 -9.43
C GLU A 94 -24.51 -22.13 -8.79
N GLY A 95 -24.96 -21.01 -9.39
CA GLY A 95 -26.04 -20.17 -8.86
C GLY A 95 -25.72 -19.50 -7.52
N ASN A 96 -24.48 -19.61 -7.04
CA ASN A 96 -24.01 -19.15 -5.73
C ASN A 96 -23.31 -17.78 -5.83
N ARG A 97 -23.91 -16.82 -6.54
CA ARG A 97 -23.45 -15.42 -6.48
C ARG A 97 -23.81 -14.83 -5.11
N LYS A 98 -22.96 -15.07 -4.12
CA LYS A 98 -23.02 -14.40 -2.82
C LYS A 98 -22.14 -13.16 -2.86
N PRO A 99 -22.55 -12.06 -2.19
CA PRO A 99 -21.65 -10.92 -2.00
C PRO A 99 -20.39 -11.38 -1.25
N ARG A 100 -19.25 -10.78 -1.57
CA ARG A 100 -17.95 -11.12 -0.96
C ARG A 100 -17.93 -10.90 0.55
N LEU A 101 -18.69 -9.90 1.00
CA LEU A 101 -18.86 -9.58 2.40
C LEU A 101 -20.29 -9.93 2.82
N MET A 102 -20.43 -10.67 3.91
CA MET A 102 -21.73 -10.91 4.53
C MET A 102 -22.11 -9.69 5.36
N GLU A 103 -23.27 -9.09 5.11
CA GLU A 103 -23.80 -8.05 5.99
C GLU A 103 -24.22 -8.68 7.33
N GLN A 104 -23.82 -8.07 8.44
CA GLN A 104 -24.32 -8.45 9.76
C GLN A 104 -25.80 -8.02 9.87
N SER A 105 -26.68 -8.96 10.21
CA SER A 105 -28.08 -8.67 10.59
C SER A 105 -28.18 -8.10 12.00
#